data_AF-A0A7C3GZX3-F1
#
_entry.id   AF-A0A7C3GZX3-F1
#
_cell.length_a   1.000
_cell.length_b   1.000
_cell.length_c   1.000
_cell.angle_alpha   90.00
_cell.angle_beta   90.00
_cell.angle_gamma   90.00
#
_symmetry.space_group_name_H-M   'P 1'
#
loop_
_entity.id
_entity.type
_entity.pdbx_description
1 polymer ?
#
loop_
_entity_poly.entity_id
_entity_poly.type
_entity_poly.pdbx_seq_one_letter_code
_entity_poly.pdbx_strand_id
1 'polypeptide(L)'
;MFQGAQYEVIRDQWRCDLAGLTDAQIRIGISRATGRKHEWPPSSVVFRELCLPTPEDLGVPDVHKCYESACGRRIIHPICFHAVERIGLYAFRAMPREKSWREFEKAYWELIDEMRRGVVLEYPKRIERDDEKARPPADPVAAKKKARAAMKAIREKLHGAH
;
A
#
# COMPACT_ATOMS: atom_id res chain seq x y z
N MET A 1 44.59 -21.74 26.52
CA MET A 1 44.52 -20.65 25.51
C MET A 1 43.26 -20.78 24.62
N PHE A 2 42.08 -21.17 25.15
CA PHE A 2 40.88 -21.42 24.33
C PHE A 2 39.77 -20.37 24.46
N GLN A 3 39.87 -19.41 25.39
CA GLN A 3 38.82 -18.40 25.59
C GLN A 3 38.79 -17.33 24.49
N GLY A 4 39.95 -16.91 23.95
CA GLY A 4 40.02 -15.82 22.97
C GLY A 4 39.21 -16.09 21.69
N ALA A 5 39.35 -17.29 21.11
CA ALA A 5 38.73 -17.64 19.83
C ALA A 5 37.18 -17.73 19.90
N GLN A 6 36.62 -18.12 21.04
CA GLN A 6 35.16 -18.22 21.19
C GLN A 6 34.48 -16.85 21.23
N TYR A 7 35.13 -15.84 21.84
CA TYR A 7 34.59 -14.48 21.88
C TYR A 7 34.59 -13.82 20.50
N GLU A 8 35.55 -14.15 19.64
CA GLU A 8 35.61 -13.61 18.27
C GLU A 8 34.45 -14.11 17.43
N VAL A 9 34.16 -15.42 17.48
CA VAL A 9 33.04 -16.02 16.74
C VAL A 9 31.70 -15.41 17.16
N ILE A 10 31.46 -15.25 18.47
CA ILE A 10 30.21 -14.65 18.98
C ILE A 10 30.11 -13.18 18.56
N ARG A 11 31.19 -12.42 18.69
CA ARG A 11 31.24 -11.01 18.28
C ARG A 11 30.95 -10.86 16.79
N ASP A 12 31.56 -11.69 15.97
CA ASP A 12 31.42 -11.62 14.51
C ASP A 12 30.01 -12.04 14.08
N GLN A 13 29.43 -13.05 14.73
CA GLN A 13 28.03 -13.43 14.52
C GLN A 13 27.07 -12.27 14.83
N TRP A 14 27.21 -11.61 15.99
CA TRP A 14 26.38 -10.45 16.34
C TRP A 14 26.59 -9.27 15.41
N ARG A 15 27.84 -9.04 14.95
CA ARG A 15 28.12 -8.00 13.95
C ARG A 15 27.41 -8.28 12.62
N CYS A 16 27.42 -9.53 12.17
CA CYS A 16 26.71 -9.94 10.96
C CYS A 16 25.19 -9.82 11.15
N ASP A 17 24.66 -10.32 12.26
CA ASP A 17 23.23 -10.34 12.53
C ASP A 17 22.65 -8.94 12.76
N LEU A 18 23.43 -7.98 13.22
CA LEU A 18 22.97 -6.59 13.43
C LEU A 18 23.39 -5.65 12.30
N ALA A 19 24.08 -6.15 11.28
CA ALA A 19 24.46 -5.36 10.13
C ALA A 19 23.22 -4.72 9.46
N GLY A 20 23.35 -3.44 9.10
CA GLY A 20 22.29 -2.67 8.45
C GLY A 20 21.21 -2.10 9.38
N LEU A 21 21.26 -2.38 10.68
CA LEU A 21 20.38 -1.71 11.65
C LEU A 21 20.92 -0.32 12.02
N THR A 22 19.98 0.63 12.16
CA THR A 22 20.26 1.98 12.66
C THR A 22 20.32 2.01 14.19
N ASP A 23 20.95 3.03 14.76
CA ASP A 23 20.99 3.24 16.22
C ASP A 23 19.57 3.31 16.82
N ALA A 24 18.63 3.95 16.12
CA ALA A 24 17.24 4.02 16.55
C ALA A 24 16.58 2.63 16.65
N GLN A 25 16.81 1.76 15.66
CA GLN A 25 16.31 0.37 15.68
C GLN A 25 16.93 -0.46 16.80
N ILE A 26 18.23 -0.27 17.06
CA ILE A 26 18.91 -0.94 18.18
C ILE A 26 18.27 -0.52 19.51
N ARG A 27 18.00 0.78 19.72
CA ARG A 27 17.34 1.28 20.94
C ARG A 27 15.94 0.69 21.13
N ILE A 28 15.16 0.57 20.05
CA ILE A 28 13.84 -0.10 20.07
C ILE A 28 14.00 -1.55 20.52
N GLY A 29 14.95 -2.28 19.94
CA GLY A 29 15.24 -3.67 20.31
C GLY A 29 15.62 -3.83 21.78
N ILE A 30 16.49 -2.95 22.30
CA ILE A 30 16.86 -2.94 23.73
C ILE A 30 15.63 -2.71 24.62
N SER A 31 14.80 -1.71 24.29
CA SER A 31 13.59 -1.40 25.06
C SER A 31 12.61 -2.58 25.10
N ARG A 32 12.42 -3.28 23.97
CA ARG A 32 11.54 -4.44 23.88
C ARG A 32 12.10 -5.68 24.58
N ALA A 33 13.39 -5.94 24.39
CA ALA A 33 14.06 -7.10 24.97
C ALA A 33 14.11 -7.01 26.50
N THR A 34 14.34 -5.82 27.06
CA THR A 34 14.30 -5.58 28.52
C THR A 34 12.89 -5.71 29.11
N GLY A 35 11.84 -5.47 28.32
CA GLY A 35 10.44 -5.71 28.72
C GLY A 35 10.06 -7.19 28.82
N ARG A 36 10.81 -8.10 28.17
CA ARG A 36 10.57 -9.54 28.21
C ARG A 36 11.27 -10.17 29.43
N LYS A 37 10.56 -10.23 30.56
CA LYS A 37 11.08 -10.69 31.87
C LYS A 37 11.68 -12.11 31.90
N HIS A 38 11.45 -12.97 30.91
CA HIS A 38 11.80 -14.40 30.96
C HIS A 38 12.74 -14.89 29.84
N GLU A 39 13.17 -14.03 28.91
CA GLU A 39 14.00 -14.42 27.74
C GLU A 39 15.18 -13.47 27.54
N TRP A 40 15.88 -13.13 28.64
CA TRP A 40 17.05 -12.25 28.59
C TRP A 40 18.36 -13.00 28.93
N PRO A 41 19.43 -12.85 28.12
CA PRO A 41 19.48 -12.14 26.84
C PRO A 41 18.89 -12.99 25.70
N PRO A 42 18.17 -12.37 24.74
CA PRO A 42 17.72 -13.08 23.54
C PRO A 42 18.93 -13.49 22.67
N SER A 43 18.71 -14.46 21.78
CA SER A 43 19.70 -14.76 20.72
C SER A 43 19.85 -13.55 19.77
N SER A 44 20.97 -13.45 19.06
CA SER A 44 21.23 -12.36 18.11
C SER A 44 20.14 -12.23 17.05
N VAL A 45 19.61 -13.36 16.56
CA VAL A 45 18.52 -13.40 15.58
C VAL A 45 17.22 -12.86 16.17
N VAL A 46 16.84 -13.33 17.37
CA VAL A 46 15.63 -12.85 18.06
C VAL A 46 15.76 -11.36 18.40
N PHE A 47 16.95 -10.93 18.80
CA PHE A 47 17.20 -9.52 19.07
C PHE A 47 17.06 -8.66 17.81
N ARG A 48 17.58 -9.11 16.66
CA ARG A 48 17.39 -8.41 15.37
C ARG A 48 15.91 -8.22 15.06
N GLU A 49 15.07 -9.23 15.27
CA GLU A 49 13.62 -9.12 15.05
C GLU A 49 12.98 -8.07 15.96
N LEU A 50 13.42 -7.96 17.22
CA LEU A 50 12.95 -6.95 18.16
C LEU A 50 13.34 -5.52 17.73
N CYS A 51 14.49 -5.36 17.07
CA CYS A 51 14.95 -4.07 16.55
C CYS A 51 14.12 -3.55 15.38
N LEU A 52 13.43 -4.44 14.64
CA LEU A 52 12.66 -4.03 13.47
C LEU A 52 11.31 -3.41 13.90
N PRO A 53 10.88 -2.30 13.26
CA PRO A 53 9.59 -1.71 13.56
C PRO A 53 8.47 -2.68 13.17
N THR A 54 7.45 -2.78 14.01
CA THR A 54 6.25 -3.54 13.70
C THR A 54 5.39 -2.75 12.71
N PRO A 55 4.48 -3.40 11.98
CA PRO A 55 3.53 -2.70 11.11
C PRO A 55 2.77 -1.58 11.85
N GLU A 56 2.46 -1.79 13.13
CA GLU A 56 1.78 -0.81 13.97
C GLU A 56 2.65 0.43 14.25
N ASP A 57 3.96 0.26 14.50
CA ASP A 57 4.87 1.40 14.68
C ASP A 57 5.02 2.23 13.40
N LEU A 58 4.90 1.59 12.24
CA LEU A 58 4.94 2.25 10.93
C LEU A 58 3.62 2.94 10.57
N GLY A 59 2.58 2.77 11.40
CA GLY A 59 1.25 3.30 11.13
C GLY A 59 0.57 2.68 9.91
N VAL A 60 1.03 1.52 9.44
CA VAL A 60 0.47 0.88 8.24
C VAL A 60 -0.86 0.19 8.58
N PRO A 61 -1.91 0.35 7.76
CA PRO A 61 -3.19 -0.32 7.97
C PRO A 61 -3.10 -1.79 7.60
N ASP A 62 -3.98 -2.62 8.16
CA ASP A 62 -4.06 -4.05 7.82
C ASP A 62 -4.13 -4.33 6.30
N VAL A 63 -3.53 -5.44 5.86
CA VAL A 63 -3.43 -5.82 4.45
C VAL A 63 -4.80 -5.96 3.78
N HIS A 64 -5.80 -6.52 4.48
CA HIS A 64 -7.15 -6.65 3.94
C HIS A 64 -7.80 -5.27 3.76
N LYS A 65 -7.66 -4.40 4.76
CA LYS A 65 -8.16 -3.01 4.67
C LYS A 65 -7.49 -2.27 3.51
N CYS A 66 -6.17 -2.45 3.34
CA CYS A 66 -5.43 -1.85 2.23
C CYS A 66 -5.95 -2.36 0.88
N TYR A 67 -6.17 -3.66 0.73
CA TYR A 67 -6.68 -4.27 -0.50
C TYR A 67 -8.12 -3.82 -0.83
N GLU A 68 -9.00 -3.75 0.17
CA GLU A 68 -10.36 -3.22 0.01
C GLU A 68 -10.33 -1.76 -0.44
N SER A 69 -9.45 -0.96 0.17
CA SER A 69 -9.22 0.43 -0.20
C SER A 69 -8.75 0.59 -1.66
N ALA A 70 -7.85 -0.29 -2.10
CA ALA A 70 -7.32 -0.35 -3.46
C ALA A 70 -8.40 -0.74 -4.47
N CYS A 71 -9.19 -1.78 -4.17
CA CYS A 71 -10.35 -2.20 -4.96
C CYS A 71 -11.39 -1.07 -5.07
N GLY A 72 -11.68 -0.40 -3.95
CA GLY A 72 -12.62 0.71 -3.84
C GLY A 72 -12.12 2.04 -4.41
N ARG A 73 -10.90 2.09 -4.96
CA ARG A 73 -10.24 3.30 -5.50
C ARG A 73 -10.10 4.44 -4.48
N ARG A 74 -10.15 4.12 -3.19
CA ARG A 74 -10.00 5.07 -2.08
C ARG A 74 -8.76 4.68 -1.30
N ILE A 75 -7.62 5.18 -1.73
CA ILE A 75 -6.33 4.83 -1.13
C ILE A 75 -6.22 5.50 0.23
N ILE A 76 -6.13 4.70 1.29
CA ILE A 76 -6.06 5.16 2.68
C ILE A 76 -4.62 5.35 3.19
N HIS A 77 -3.63 4.77 2.51
CA HIS A 77 -2.23 4.81 2.91
C HIS A 77 -1.31 4.66 1.68
N PRO A 78 -0.10 5.27 1.64
CA PRO A 78 0.82 5.17 0.50
C PRO A 78 1.14 3.72 0.15
N ILE A 79 1.28 2.86 1.16
CA ILE A 79 1.59 1.45 0.96
C ILE A 79 0.55 0.75 0.07
N CYS A 80 -0.74 1.09 0.19
CA CYS A 80 -1.77 0.48 -0.65
C CYS A 80 -1.63 0.95 -2.10
N PHE A 81 -1.18 2.19 -2.35
CA PHE A 81 -0.90 2.68 -3.70
C PHE A 81 0.31 1.97 -4.30
N HIS A 82 1.43 1.97 -3.59
CA HIS A 82 2.67 1.35 -4.04
C HIS A 82 2.50 -0.16 -4.27
N ALA A 83 1.68 -0.84 -3.47
CA ALA A 83 1.35 -2.25 -3.69
C ALA A 83 0.63 -2.47 -5.01
N VAL A 84 -0.35 -1.62 -5.37
CA VAL A 84 -1.03 -1.67 -6.67
C VAL A 84 -0.09 -1.29 -7.81
N GLU A 85 0.77 -0.29 -7.60
CA GLU A 85 1.73 0.19 -8.59
C GLU A 85 2.73 -0.90 -8.98
N ARG A 86 3.24 -1.67 -8.01
CA ARG A 86 4.12 -2.83 -8.25
C ARG A 86 3.51 -3.89 -9.15
N ILE A 87 2.21 -4.17 -8.97
CA ILE A 87 1.47 -5.12 -9.79
C ILE A 87 1.16 -4.51 -11.17
N GLY A 88 1.05 -3.19 -11.21
CA GLY A 88 0.54 -2.41 -12.34
C GLY A 88 -0.96 -2.19 -12.21
N LEU A 89 -1.37 -0.91 -12.18
CA LEU A 89 -2.77 -0.51 -11.99
C LEU A 89 -3.75 -1.14 -12.98
N TYR A 90 -3.35 -1.29 -14.24
CA TYR A 90 -4.18 -1.93 -15.27
C TYR A 90 -4.29 -3.43 -15.04
N ALA A 91 -3.16 -4.11 -14.78
CA ALA A 91 -3.11 -5.54 -14.54
C ALA A 91 -3.90 -5.92 -13.29
N PHE A 92 -3.73 -5.17 -12.20
CA PHE A 92 -4.49 -5.35 -10.96
C PHE A 92 -6.00 -5.31 -11.17
N ARG A 93 -6.48 -4.41 -12.04
CA ARG A 93 -7.91 -4.26 -12.36
C ARG A 93 -8.45 -5.31 -13.32
N ALA A 94 -7.61 -5.83 -14.21
CA ALA A 94 -8.01 -6.86 -15.17
C ALA A 94 -7.98 -8.27 -14.56
N MET A 95 -7.24 -8.45 -13.46
CA MET A 95 -7.07 -9.76 -12.83
C MET A 95 -8.30 -10.21 -12.03
N PRO A 96 -8.55 -11.53 -11.97
CA PRO A 96 -9.52 -12.10 -11.02
C PRO A 96 -9.15 -11.78 -9.57
N ARG A 97 -10.17 -11.74 -8.70
CA ARG A 97 -10.01 -11.37 -7.28
C ARG A 97 -8.98 -12.23 -6.54
N GLU A 98 -9.01 -13.55 -6.71
CA GLU A 98 -8.07 -14.45 -6.03
C GLU A 98 -6.62 -14.20 -6.44
N LYS A 99 -6.38 -13.98 -7.74
CA LYS A 99 -5.03 -13.71 -8.25
C LYS A 99 -4.54 -12.33 -7.81
N SER A 100 -5.38 -11.30 -7.95
CA SER A 100 -5.04 -9.94 -7.51
C SER A 100 -4.78 -9.87 -6.00
N TRP A 101 -5.51 -10.64 -5.19
CA TRP A 101 -5.25 -10.76 -3.75
C TRP A 101 -3.86 -11.30 -3.45
N ARG A 102 -3.47 -12.44 -4.05
CA ARG A 102 -2.15 -13.07 -3.78
C ARG A 102 -0.99 -12.18 -4.21
N GLU A 103 -1.10 -11.54 -5.37
CA GLU A 103 -0.07 -10.60 -5.85
C GLU A 103 0.00 -9.36 -4.96
N PHE A 104 -1.15 -8.86 -4.49
CA PHE A 104 -1.21 -7.70 -3.59
C PHE A 104 -0.64 -7.99 -2.22
N GLU A 105 -1.00 -9.12 -1.61
CA GLU A 105 -0.48 -9.54 -0.32
C GLU A 105 1.05 -9.66 -0.37
N LYS A 106 1.58 -10.28 -1.43
CA LYS A 106 3.02 -10.37 -1.65
C LYS A 106 3.67 -8.99 -1.75
N ALA A 107 3.16 -8.12 -2.63
CA ALA A 107 3.70 -6.78 -2.82
C ALA A 107 3.63 -5.93 -1.53
N TYR A 108 2.56 -6.10 -0.74
CA TYR A 108 2.36 -5.42 0.53
C TYR A 108 3.42 -5.80 1.56
N TRP A 109 3.71 -7.09 1.73
CA TRP A 109 4.72 -7.54 2.68
C TRP A 109 6.15 -7.18 2.25
N GLU A 110 6.44 -7.19 0.96
CA GLU A 110 7.72 -6.70 0.42
C GLU A 110 7.91 -5.21 0.71
N LEU A 111 6.86 -4.39 0.55
CA LEU A 111 6.90 -2.97 0.88
C LEU A 111 7.10 -2.71 2.38
N ILE A 112 6.49 -3.53 3.26
CA ILE A 112 6.76 -3.45 4.70
C ILE A 112 8.23 -3.74 5.00
N ASP A 113 8.81 -4.77 4.36
CA ASP A 113 10.22 -5.10 4.56
C ASP A 113 11.14 -3.95 4.11
N GLU A 114 10.81 -3.28 3.01
CA GLU A 114 11.52 -2.10 2.56
C GLU A 114 11.36 -0.91 3.51
N MET A 115 10.15 -0.66 4.01
CA MET A 115 9.91 0.36 5.02
C MET A 115 10.69 0.07 6.31
N ARG A 116 10.79 -1.20 6.72
CA ARG A 116 11.63 -1.63 7.84
C ARG A 116 13.11 -1.36 7.61
N ARG A 117 13.58 -1.40 6.36
CA ARG A 117 14.95 -1.04 5.96
C ARG A 117 15.17 0.47 5.87
N GLY A 118 14.12 1.28 6.11
CA GLY A 118 14.19 2.74 6.09
C GLY A 118 13.79 3.38 4.75
N VAL A 119 13.19 2.62 3.83
CA VAL A 119 12.61 3.21 2.61
C VAL A 119 11.34 3.95 2.96
N VAL A 120 11.30 5.25 2.68
CA VAL A 120 10.10 6.08 2.88
C VAL A 120 9.25 6.00 1.62
N LEU A 121 8.01 5.55 1.77
CA LEU A 121 7.04 5.56 0.67
C LEU A 121 6.40 6.95 0.56
N GLU A 122 6.70 7.65 -0.53
CA GLU A 122 6.06 8.93 -0.83
C GLU A 122 4.63 8.71 -1.35
N TYR A 123 3.71 9.60 -0.98
CA TYR A 123 2.44 9.67 -1.70
C TYR A 123 2.72 10.05 -3.16
N PRO A 124 2.10 9.38 -4.15
CA PRO A 124 2.14 9.88 -5.51
C PRO A 124 1.61 11.32 -5.48
N LYS A 125 2.44 12.27 -5.95
CA LYS A 125 1.96 13.62 -6.25
C LYS A 125 0.73 13.43 -7.11
N ARG A 126 -0.42 13.89 -6.63
CA ARG A 126 -1.67 13.90 -7.39
C ARG A 126 -1.33 14.53 -8.74
N ILE A 127 -1.16 13.71 -9.77
CA ILE A 127 -1.35 14.18 -11.13
C ILE A 127 -2.80 14.61 -11.07
N GLU A 128 -3.03 15.93 -11.07
CA GLU A 128 -4.35 16.48 -11.29
C GLU A 128 -4.88 15.68 -12.46
N ARG A 129 -5.85 14.80 -12.20
CA ARG A 129 -6.54 14.21 -13.32
C ARG A 129 -7.09 15.42 -14.06
N ASP A 130 -6.91 15.42 -15.37
CA ASP A 130 -7.74 16.17 -16.31
C ASP A 130 -9.22 15.71 -16.19
N ASP A 131 -9.76 15.53 -14.98
CA ASP A 131 -11.18 15.51 -14.66
C ASP A 131 -11.84 16.82 -15.15
N GLU A 132 -11.01 17.87 -15.31
CA GLU A 132 -11.35 19.18 -15.85
C GLU A 132 -11.16 19.29 -17.37
N LYS A 133 -11.02 18.18 -18.11
CA LYS A 133 -11.45 18.17 -19.52
C LYS A 133 -12.90 17.71 -19.62
N ALA A 134 -13.77 18.64 -19.22
CA ALA A 134 -15.09 18.90 -19.75
C ALA A 134 -15.90 17.68 -20.24
N ARG A 135 -16.64 17.04 -19.33
CA ARG A 135 -18.02 16.71 -19.70
C ARG A 135 -18.79 18.03 -19.57
N PRO A 136 -19.21 18.69 -20.68
CA PRO A 136 -20.07 19.85 -20.53
C PRO A 136 -21.28 19.43 -19.70
N PRO A 137 -21.72 20.25 -18.72
CA PRO A 137 -22.87 19.90 -17.90
C PRO A 137 -24.03 19.62 -18.86
N ALA A 138 -24.51 18.38 -18.85
CA ALA A 138 -25.71 18.03 -19.59
C ALA A 138 -26.86 18.74 -18.89
N ASP A 139 -27.15 19.96 -19.32
CA ASP A 139 -28.26 20.75 -18.83
C ASP A 139 -29.55 19.93 -19.05
N PRO A 140 -30.14 19.34 -17.98
CA PRO A 140 -31.24 18.39 -18.11
C PRO A 140 -32.49 19.07 -18.71
N VAL A 141 -32.54 20.40 -18.69
CA VAL A 141 -33.60 21.22 -19.26
C VAL A 141 -33.41 21.36 -20.78
N ALA A 142 -32.18 21.57 -21.25
CA ALA A 142 -31.87 21.66 -22.68
C ALA A 142 -32.05 20.31 -23.40
N ALA A 143 -31.68 19.20 -22.75
CA ALA A 143 -31.88 17.85 -23.26
C ALA A 143 -33.38 17.49 -23.36
N LYS A 144 -34.19 17.83 -22.35
CA LYS A 144 -35.66 17.62 -22.38
C LYS A 144 -36.34 18.49 -23.44
N LYS A 145 -35.89 19.74 -23.66
CA LYS A 145 -36.46 20.63 -24.68
C LYS A 145 -36.21 20.12 -26.10
N LYS A 146 -34.99 19.62 -26.39
CA LYS A 146 -34.67 18.97 -27.69
C LYS A 146 -35.47 17.69 -27.91
N ALA A 147 -35.60 16.83 -26.89
CA ALA A 147 -36.40 15.60 -26.98
C ALA A 147 -37.90 15.89 -27.24
N ARG A 148 -38.47 16.90 -26.57
CA ARG A 148 -39.88 17.29 -26.77
C ARG A 148 -40.11 17.93 -28.15
N ALA A 149 -39.16 18.71 -28.66
CA ALA A 149 -39.23 19.29 -30.01
C ALA A 149 -39.11 18.21 -31.10
N ALA A 150 -38.22 17.23 -30.92
CA ALA A 150 -38.07 16.11 -31.84
C ALA A 150 -39.34 15.23 -31.90
N MET A 151 -39.95 14.93 -30.74
CA MET A 151 -41.21 14.18 -30.67
C MET A 151 -42.39 14.94 -31.31
N LYS A 152 -42.41 16.27 -31.22
CA LYS A 152 -43.44 17.10 -31.89
C LYS A 152 -43.28 17.07 -33.41
N ALA A 153 -42.05 17.19 -33.92
CA ALA A 153 -41.78 17.15 -35.36
C ALA A 153 -42.08 15.77 -35.98
N ILE A 154 -41.85 14.69 -35.24
CA ILE A 154 -42.22 13.33 -35.67
C ILE A 154 -43.75 13.18 -35.71
N ARG A 155 -44.47 13.74 -34.73
CA ARG A 155 -45.94 13.70 -34.67
C ARG A 155 -46.61 14.51 -35.79
N GLU A 156 -46.03 15.64 -36.19
CA GLU A 156 -46.50 16.44 -37.34
C GLU A 156 -46.25 15.73 -38.68
N LYS A 157 -45.09 15.06 -38.86
CA LYS A 157 -44.82 14.25 -40.05
C LYS A 157 -45.74 13.03 -40.20
N LEU A 158 -46.23 12.48 -39.09
CA LEU A 158 -47.21 11.38 -39.10
C LEU A 158 -48.65 11.82 -39.42
N HIS A 159 -49.01 13.09 -39.21
CA HIS A 159 -50.35 13.63 -39.53
C HIS A 159 -50.42 14.40 -40.87
N GLY A 160 -49.29 14.65 -41.53
CA GLY A 160 -49.21 15.30 -42.85
C GLY A 160 -49.06 14.35 -44.03
N ALA A 161 -49.21 13.04 -43.83
CA ALA A 161 -49.20 12.03 -44.87
C ALA A 161 -50.61 11.42 -45.02
N HIS A 162 -51.53 12.22 -45.55
CA HIS A 162 -52.78 11.74 -46.15
C HIS A 162 -53.30 12.75 -47.18
#